data_AF-A0A644XJQ4-F1
#
_entry.id   AF-A0A644XJQ4-F1
#
_cell.length_a   1.000
_cell.length_b   1.000
_cell.length_c   1.000
_cell.angle_alpha   90.00
_cell.angle_beta   90.00
_cell.angle_gamma   90.00
#
_symmetry.space_group_name_H-M   'P 1'
#
loop_
_entity.id
_entity.type
_entity.pdbx_description
1 polymer ?
#
loop_
_entity_poly.entity_id
_entity_poly.type
_entity_poly.pdbx_seq_one_letter_code
_entity_poly.pdbx_strand_id
1 'polypeptide(L)' 'MIIIADHGNADNAENEDGSPNTAHSLNPVPIVYVTNRPGASVEHGILADVSPTICQILDIPKPAEMTGKGLLKF' A
#
# COMPACT_ATOMS: atom_id res chain seq x y z
N MET A 1 -3.97 10.40 6.78
CA MET A 1 -2.56 9.97 6.56
C MET A 1 -2.58 8.58 5.94
N ILE A 2 -1.70 8.30 4.97
CA ILE A 2 -1.52 6.97 4.38
C ILE A 2 -0.18 6.41 4.85
N ILE A 3 -0.20 5.16 5.34
CA ILE A 3 1.01 4.41 5.72
C ILE A 3 1.10 3.20 4.80
N ILE A 4 2.24 3.02 4.13
CA ILE A 4 2.53 1.88 3.26
C ILE A 4 4.00 1.45 3.42
N ALA A 5 4.36 0.33 2.78
CA ALA A 5 5.73 0.01 2.40
C ALA A 5 5.81 -0.19 0.88
N ASP A 6 7.01 -0.10 0.32
CA ASP A 6 7.31 -0.39 -1.09
C ASP A 6 7.60 -1.88 -1.32
N HIS A 7 8.16 -2.57 -0.32
CA HIS A 7 8.38 -4.02 -0.34
C HIS A 7 8.46 -4.60 1.08
N GLY A 8 8.54 -5.93 1.19
CA GLY A 8 8.90 -6.62 2.42
C GLY A 8 10.42 -6.77 2.58
N ASN A 9 10.87 -6.99 3.81
CA ASN A 9 12.26 -7.29 4.20
C ASN A 9 12.28 -7.82 5.64
N ALA A 10 12.04 -6.96 6.63
CA ALA A 10 12.19 -7.27 8.06
C ALA A 10 11.23 -8.37 8.57
N ASP A 11 10.17 -8.65 7.82
CA ASP A 11 9.24 -9.75 8.02
C ASP A 11 9.85 -11.13 7.72
N ASN A 12 11.03 -11.19 7.07
CA ASN A 12 11.73 -12.42 6.72
C ASN A 12 13.26 -12.27 6.88
N ALA A 13 13.72 -11.98 8.10
CA ALA A 13 15.12 -11.68 8.40
C ALA A 13 16.04 -12.92 8.54
N GLU A 14 15.50 -14.13 8.51
CA GLU A 14 16.23 -15.40 8.69
C GLU A 14 15.76 -16.42 7.64
N ASN A 15 16.68 -17.18 7.06
CA ASN A 15 16.36 -18.27 6.13
C ASN A 15 15.89 -19.53 6.89
N GLU A 16 15.32 -20.50 6.19
CA GLU A 16 14.85 -21.76 6.79
C GLU A 16 15.97 -22.56 7.50
N ASP A 17 17.23 -22.35 7.12
CA ASP A 17 18.40 -22.99 7.74
C ASP A 17 18.98 -22.22 8.94
N GLY A 18 18.35 -21.11 9.35
CA GLY A 18 18.78 -20.26 10.44
C GLY A 18 19.87 -19.24 10.09
N SER A 19 20.31 -19.18 8.82
CA SER A 19 21.25 -18.16 8.38
C SER A 19 20.56 -16.79 8.21
N PRO A 20 21.29 -15.67 8.38
CA PRO A 20 20.72 -14.34 8.14
C PRO A 20 20.21 -14.16 6.71
N ASN A 21 19.01 -13.59 6.56
CA ASN A 21 18.47 -13.18 5.27
C ASN A 21 18.60 -11.67 5.10
N THR A 22 19.31 -11.25 4.06
CA THR A 22 19.57 -9.83 3.75
C THR A 22 18.81 -9.33 2.52
N ALA A 23 17.95 -10.16 1.92
CA ALA A 23 17.18 -9.85 0.72
C ALA A 23 15.78 -9.30 1.06
N HIS A 24 15.11 -8.73 0.05
CA HIS A 24 13.69 -8.39 0.16
C HIS A 24 12.83 -9.65 0.17
N SER A 25 11.64 -9.56 0.75
CA SER A 25 10.62 -10.62 0.68
C SER A 25 9.57 -10.30 -0.39
N LEU A 26 8.84 -11.33 -0.81
CA LEU A 26 7.67 -11.20 -1.71
C LEU A 26 6.36 -11.06 -0.92
N ASN A 27 6.42 -10.86 0.40
CA ASN A 27 5.24 -10.72 1.22
C ASN A 27 4.50 -9.42 0.85
N PRO A 28 3.16 -9.43 0.88
CA PRO A 28 2.39 -8.23 0.62
C PRO A 28 2.67 -7.15 1.67
N VAL A 29 2.65 -5.89 1.22
CA VAL A 29 2.87 -4.71 2.06
C VAL A 29 1.54 -4.18 2.63
N PRO A 30 1.55 -3.56 3.82
CA PRO A 30 0.35 -2.95 4.36
C PRO A 30 -0.02 -1.69 3.57
N ILE A 31 -1.32 -1.38 3.57
CA ILE A 31 -1.83 -0.04 3.29
C ILE A 31 -2.83 0.34 4.38
N VAL A 32 -2.58 1.47 5.05
CA VAL A 32 -3.41 1.94 6.15
C VAL A 32 -3.83 3.37 5.88
N TYR A 33 -5.14 3.61 5.87
CA TYR A 33 -5.70 4.96 5.81
C TYR A 33 -6.15 5.42 7.20
N VAL A 34 -5.30 6.23 7.84
CA VAL A 34 -5.62 6.86 9.12
C VAL A 34 -6.48 8.10 8.87
N THR A 35 -7.74 8.02 9.26
CA THR A 35 -8.76 9.03 8.99
C THR A 35 -9.83 9.07 10.07
N ASN A 36 -10.51 10.22 10.17
CA ASN A 36 -11.74 10.38 10.95
C ASN A 36 -13.01 10.22 10.08
N ARG A 37 -12.89 9.91 8.78
CA ARG A 37 -14.03 9.70 7.90
C ARG A 37 -14.71 8.37 8.25
N PRO A 38 -15.96 8.37 8.74
CA PRO A 38 -16.68 7.15 9.08
C PRO A 38 -16.97 6.34 7.81
N GLY A 39 -16.98 5.01 7.91
CA GLY A 39 -17.24 4.10 6.79
C GLY A 39 -16.06 3.93 5.82
N ALA A 40 -15.00 4.72 5.95
CA ALA A 40 -13.83 4.61 5.09
C ALA A 40 -13.16 3.23 5.24
N SER A 41 -12.98 2.54 4.12
CA SER A 41 -12.26 1.28 4.04
C SER A 41 -11.29 1.27 2.88
N VAL A 42 -10.24 0.46 3.00
CA VAL A 42 -9.18 0.31 1.99
C VAL A 42 -9.29 -1.08 1.38
N GLU A 43 -9.33 -1.16 0.05
CA GLU A 43 -9.32 -2.43 -0.67
C GLU A 43 -7.90 -2.92 -0.98
N HIS A 44 -7.76 -4.21 -1.31
CA HIS A 44 -6.52 -4.76 -1.85
C HIS A 44 -6.19 -4.15 -3.22
N GLY A 45 -4.89 -3.97 -3.47
CA GLY A 45 -4.39 -3.37 -4.70
C GLY A 45 -2.89 -3.60 -4.90
N ILE A 46 -2.32 -2.80 -5.79
CA ILE A 46 -0.88 -2.80 -6.12
C ILE A 46 -0.26 -1.42 -5.84
N LEU A 47 1.07 -1.30 -5.88
CA LEU A 47 1.75 -0.02 -5.64
C LEU A 47 1.31 1.10 -6.58
N ALA A 48 0.95 0.77 -7.83
CA ALA A 48 0.45 1.75 -8.80
C ALA A 48 -0.91 2.38 -8.40
N ASP A 49 -1.63 1.78 -7.45
CA ASP A 49 -2.91 2.25 -6.94
C ASP A 49 -2.75 3.32 -5.84
N VAL A 50 -1.54 3.51 -5.30
CA VAL A 50 -1.28 4.46 -4.19
C VAL A 50 -1.54 5.90 -4.63
N SER A 51 -0.98 6.35 -5.76
CA SER A 51 -1.18 7.73 -6.24
C SER A 51 -2.64 8.05 -6.62
N PRO A 52 -3.37 7.19 -7.36
CA PRO A 52 -4.82 7.31 -7.53
C PRO A 52 -5.60 7.39 -6.21
N THR A 53 -5.19 6.62 -5.20
CA THR A 53 -5.80 6.64 -3.86
C THR A 53 -5.57 7.98 -3.16
N ILE A 54 -4.38 8.56 -3.29
CA ILE A 54 -4.09 9.91 -2.77
C ILE A 54 -4.98 10.96 -3.46
N CYS A 55 -5.23 10.83 -4.77
CA CYS A 55 -6.16 11.72 -5.48
C CYS A 55 -7.58 11.64 -4.89
N GLN A 56 -8.06 10.44 -4.54
CA GLN A 56 -9.35 10.26 -3.85
C GLN A 56 -9.39 10.94 -2.47
N ILE A 57 -8.29 10.88 -1.71
CA ILE A 57 -8.21 11.51 -0.37
C ILE A 57 -8.27 13.03 -0.48
N LEU A 58 -7.57 13.59 -1.46
CA LEU A 58 -7.50 15.03 -1.72
C LEU A 58 -8.73 15.57 -2.46
N ASP A 59 -9.64 14.70 -2.90
CA ASP A 59 -10.80 15.03 -3.72
C ASP A 59 -10.41 15.78 -5.01
N ILE A 60 -9.40 15.27 -5.71
CA ILE A 60 -8.91 15.81 -6.98
C ILE A 60 -9.06 14.80 -8.13
N PRO A 61 -9.21 15.27 -9.38
CA PRO A 61 -9.27 14.38 -10.54
C PRO A 61 -7.99 13.55 -10.70
N LYS A 62 -8.14 12.24 -10.93
CA LYS A 62 -7.05 11.35 -11.32
C LYS A 62 -6.65 11.62 -12.79
N PRO A 63 -5.37 11.91 -13.09
CA PRO A 63 -4.89 12.05 -14.47
C PRO A 63 -5.13 10.79 -15.32
N ALA A 64 -5.24 10.95 -16.64
CA ALA A 64 -5.51 9.85 -17.56
C ALA A 64 -4.33 8.85 -17.66
N GLU A 65 -3.11 9.33 -17.44
CA GLU A 65 -1.87 8.55 -17.46
C GLU A 65 -1.73 7.61 -16.25
N MET A 66 -2.39 7.93 -15.14
CA MET A 66 -2.43 7.03 -13.98
C MET A 66 -3.39 5.89 -14.25
N THR A 67 -2.88 4.75 -14.73
CA THR A 67 -3.70 3.57 -15.06
C THR A 67 -4.17 2.77 -13.85
N GLY A 68 -3.55 2.99 -12.67
CA GLY A 68 -4.02 2.44 -11.40
C GLY A 68 -5.41 2.95 -11.00
N LYS A 69 -5.97 2.33 -9.97
CA LYS A 69 -7.29 2.66 -9.40
C LYS A 69 -7.15 3.16 -7.97
N GLY A 70 -8.09 3.97 -7.52
CA GLY A 70 -8.13 4.36 -6.12
C GLY A 70 -8.72 3.24 -5.25
N LEU A 71 -8.19 3.06 -4.05
CA LEU A 71 -8.48 1.93 -3.15
C LEU A 71 -9.48 2.27 -2.04
N LEU A 72 -9.96 3.52 -1.95
CA LEU A 72 -10.89 3.90 -0.89
C LEU A 72 -12.35 3.68 -1.28
N LYS A 73 -13.09 3.10 -0.35
CA LYS A 73 -14.55 3.10 -0.31
C LYS A 73 -14.99 3.94 0.89
N PHE A 74 -16.07 4.71 0.73
CA PHE A 74 -16.65 5.58 1.76
C PHE A 74 -18.08 5.16 2.06
#